data_AF-A0A9P0K9E6-F1
#
_entry.id   AF-A0A9P0K9E6-F1
#
_cell.length_a   1.000
_cell.length_b   1.000
_cell.length_c   1.000
_cell.angle_alpha   90.00
_cell.angle_beta   90.00
_cell.angle_gamma   90.00
#
_symmetry.space_group_name_H-M   'P 1'
#
loop_
_entity.id
_entity.type
_entity.pdbx_description
1 polymer ?
#
loop_
_entity_poly.entity_id
_entity_poly.type
_entity_poly.pdbx_seq_one_letter_code
_entity_poly.pdbx_strand_id
1 'polypeptide(L)' 'MVFTTVVNFVRSRGPDEFWRKRKIFKLAAHYIGRRRNCYSITIRNVHRALVYATKGRKLRKEDMANV' A
#
# COMPACT_ATOMS: atom_id res chain seq x y z
N MET A 1 -12.54 18.82 30.05
CA MET A 1 -12.29 18.29 28.69
C MET A 1 -12.04 19.46 27.76
N VAL A 2 -10.94 19.45 26.99
CA VAL A 2 -10.61 20.52 26.03
C VAL A 2 -11.19 20.14 24.66
N PHE A 3 -12.15 20.92 24.15
CA PHE A 3 -12.71 20.73 22.82
C PHE A 3 -11.73 21.26 21.75
N THR A 4 -10.96 20.37 21.14
CA THR A 4 -9.98 20.68 20.08
C THR A 4 -10.57 20.59 18.67
N THR A 5 -11.87 20.35 18.55
CA THR A 5 -12.56 20.08 17.27
C THR A 5 -12.33 21.19 16.25
N VAL A 6 -12.50 22.45 16.64
CA VAL A 6 -12.31 23.62 15.74
C VAL A 6 -10.86 23.75 15.28
N VAL A 7 -9.90 23.56 16.20
CA VAL A 7 -8.46 23.62 15.88
C VAL A 7 -8.05 22.49 14.92
N ASN A 8 -8.64 21.30 15.08
CA ASN A 8 -8.39 20.17 14.20
C ASN A 8 -9.00 20.35 12.80
N PHE A 9 -10.13 21.07 12.68
CA PHE A 9 -10.68 21.46 11.37
C PHE A 9 -9.77 22.43 10.63
N VAL A 10 -9.21 23.43 11.32
CA VAL A 10 -8.25 24.37 10.70
C VAL A 10 -6.96 23.65 10.24
N ARG A 11 -6.58 22.57 10.93
CA ARG A 11 -5.41 21.74 10.60
C ARG A 11 -5.73 20.54 9.72
N SER A 12 -6.91 20.48 9.10
CA SER A 12 -7.29 19.33 8.28
C SER A 12 -6.30 19.16 7.13
N ARG A 13 -5.57 18.04 7.12
CA ARG A 13 -4.70 17.68 6.00
C ARG A 13 -5.56 17.49 4.76
N GLY A 14 -5.13 18.08 3.64
CA GLY A 14 -5.88 18.07 2.38
C GLY A 14 -6.27 16.67 1.89
N PRO A 15 -7.20 16.59 0.91
CA PRO A 15 -7.74 15.33 0.39
C PRO A 15 -6.68 14.39 -0.19
N ASP A 16 -5.49 14.90 -0.52
CA ASP A 16 -4.37 14.16 -1.08
C ASP A 16 -3.91 12.97 -0.22
N GLU A 17 -3.97 13.07 1.11
CA GLU A 17 -3.54 11.97 1.98
C GLU A 17 -4.47 10.74 1.81
N PHE A 18 -5.76 10.98 1.65
CA PHE A 18 -6.76 9.93 1.42
C PHE A 18 -6.55 9.26 0.06
N TRP A 19 -6.44 10.04 -1.01
CA TRP A 19 -6.26 9.51 -2.36
C TRP A 19 -4.93 8.76 -2.53
N ARG A 20 -3.85 9.25 -1.90
CA ARG A 20 -2.56 8.56 -1.86
C ARG A 20 -2.66 7.18 -1.19
N LYS A 21 -3.34 7.10 -0.04
CA LYS A 21 -3.57 5.83 0.66
C LYS A 21 -4.49 4.89 -0.13
N ARG A 22 -5.54 5.43 -0.75
CA ARG A 22 -6.50 4.67 -1.57
C ARG A 22 -5.82 3.98 -2.75
N LYS A 23 -4.87 4.63 -3.42
CA LYS A 23 -4.09 4.01 -4.52
C LYS A 23 -3.36 2.74 -4.06
N ILE A 24 -2.74 2.76 -2.88
CA ILE A 24 -2.05 1.60 -2.30
C ILE A 24 -3.05 0.50 -1.91
N PHE A 25 -4.18 0.87 -1.31
CA PHE A 25 -5.21 -0.11 -0.95
C PHE A 25 -5.86 -0.77 -2.17
N LYS A 26 -5.96 -0.08 -3.31
CA LYS A 26 -6.42 -0.68 -4.57
C LYS A 26 -5.51 -1.84 -5.00
N LEU A 27 -4.19 -1.69 -4.85
CA LEU A 27 -3.22 -2.77 -5.17
C LEU A 27 -3.30 -3.93 -4.18
N ALA A 28 -3.60 -3.66 -2.91
CA ALA A 28 -3.69 -4.66 -1.85
C ALA A 28 -5.08 -5.28 -1.67
N ALA A 29 -6.03 -5.04 -2.59
CA ALA A 29 -7.41 -5.48 -2.44
C ALA A 29 -7.57 -7.00 -2.27
N HIS A 30 -6.65 -7.78 -2.86
CA HIS A 30 -6.60 -9.24 -2.80
C HIS A 30 -5.81 -9.78 -1.59
N TYR A 31 -5.28 -8.91 -0.72
CA TYR A 31 -4.58 -9.36 0.49
C TYR A 31 -5.57 -9.82 1.57
N ILE A 32 -5.11 -10.72 2.44
CA ILE A 32 -5.91 -11.28 3.54
C ILE A 32 -5.59 -10.54 4.85
N GLY A 33 -6.63 -10.27 5.64
CA GLY A 33 -6.52 -9.72 6.99
C GLY A 33 -5.95 -8.29 7.05
N ARG A 34 -5.11 -8.01 8.05
CA ARG A 34 -4.57 -6.67 8.33
C ARG A 34 -3.76 -6.07 7.18
N ARG A 35 -3.21 -6.90 6.31
CA ARG A 35 -2.43 -6.45 5.14
C ARG A 35 -3.29 -5.73 4.10
N ARG A 36 -4.61 -5.95 4.11
CA ARG A 36 -5.59 -5.24 3.26
C ARG A 36 -6.04 -3.91 3.85
N ASN A 37 -6.11 -3.79 5.18
CA ASN A 37 -6.80 -2.68 5.85
C ASN A 37 -5.87 -1.67 6.53
N CYS A 38 -4.72 -2.11 7.04
CA CYS A 38 -3.83 -1.25 7.85
C CYS A 38 -2.70 -0.66 6.99
N TYR A 39 -2.75 0.63 6.67
CA TYR A 39 -1.83 1.29 5.72
C TYR A 39 -0.35 1.00 5.99
N SER A 40 0.11 1.09 7.25
CA SER A 40 1.52 0.84 7.62
C SER A 40 1.99 -0.58 7.31
N ILE A 41 1.08 -1.57 7.38
CA ILE A 41 1.37 -2.96 7.03
C ILE A 41 1.22 -3.14 5.51
N THR A 42 0.16 -2.59 4.93
CA THR A 42 -0.15 -2.68 3.51
C THR A 42 1.00 -2.16 2.65
N ILE A 43 1.51 -0.96 2.93
CA ILE A 43 2.55 -0.34 2.12
C ILE A 43 3.84 -1.18 2.07
N ARG A 44 4.25 -1.76 3.21
CA ARG A 44 5.43 -2.63 3.29
C ARG A 44 5.26 -3.90 2.46
N ASN A 45 4.08 -4.51 2.53
CA ASN A 45 3.78 -5.75 1.79
C ASN A 45 3.64 -5.49 0.29
N VAL A 46 2.93 -4.43 -0.11
CA VAL A 46 2.79 -4.04 -1.52
C VAL A 46 4.15 -3.75 -2.14
N HIS A 47 5.02 -3.01 -1.43
CA HIS A 47 6.37 -2.73 -1.92
C HIS A 47 7.18 -4.02 -2.12
N ARG A 48 7.14 -4.95 -1.16
CA ARG A 48 7.81 -6.25 -1.27
C ARG A 48 7.26 -7.09 -2.44
N ALA A 49 5.94 -7.10 -2.63
CA ALA A 49 5.30 -7.82 -3.73
C ALA A 49 5.70 -7.27 -5.10
N LEU A 50 5.80 -5.94 -5.26
CA LEU A 50 6.26 -5.33 -6.50
C LEU A 50 7.72 -5.69 -6.82
N VAL A 51 8.60 -5.69 -5.82
CA VAL A 51 10.00 -6.14 -5.99
C VAL A 51 10.05 -7.60 -6.43
N TYR A 52 9.27 -8.48 -5.80
CA TYR A 52 9.21 -9.90 -6.19
C TYR A 52 8.59 -10.12 -7.57
N ALA A 53 7.59 -9.34 -7.96
CA ALA A 53 7.03 -9.41 -9.30
C ALA A 53 8.10 -9.11 -10.37
N THR A 54 8.93 -8.09 -10.15
CA THR A 54 10.03 -7.76 -11.08
C THR A 54 11.10 -8.85 -11.12
N LYS A 55 11.53 -9.37 -9.95
CA LYS A 55 12.49 -10.48 -9.88
C LYS A 55 11.95 -11.75 -10.53
N GLY A 56 10.69 -12.09 -10.27
CA GLY A 56 10.01 -13.26 -10.82
C GLY A 56 9.90 -13.21 -12.35
N ARG A 57 9.73 -12.04 -12.97
CA ARG A 57 9.75 -11.92 -14.44
C ARG A 57 11.11 -12.25 -15.04
N LYS A 58 12.21 -11.93 -14.35
CA LYS A 58 13.57 -12.27 -14.79
C LYS A 58 13.81 -13.77 -14.65
N LEU A 59 13.56 -14.30 -13.45
CA LEU A 59 13.72 -15.72 -13.13
C LEU A 59 12.87 -16.61 -14.05
N ARG A 60 11.63 -16.22 -14.36
CA ARG A 60 10.77 -16.98 -15.29
C ARG A 60 11.42 -17.16 -16.66
N LYS A 61 12.14 -16.16 -17.19
CA LYS A 61 12.82 -16.27 -18.49
C LYS A 61 14.02 -17.22 -18.42
N GLU A 62 14.78 -17.13 -17.33
CA GLU A 62 15.93 -18.00 -17.09
C GLU A 62 15.50 -19.45 -16.90
N ASP A 63 14.42 -19.68 -16.16
CA ASP A 63 13.83 -21.01 -15.94
C ASP A 63 13.37 -21.61 -17.28
N MET A 64 12.57 -20.88 -18.07
CA MET A 64 12.13 -21.35 -19.40
C MET A 64 13.28 -21.63 -20.38
N ALA A 65 14.45 -21.03 -20.20
CA ALA A 65 15.61 -21.23 -21.06
C ALA A 65 16.52 -22.38 -20.61
N ASN A 66 16.46 -22.78 -19.33
CA ASN A 66 17.27 -23.85 -18.74
C ASN A 66 16.46 -25.14 -18.47
N VAL A 67 15.22 -25.22 -18.97
CA VAL A 67 14.36 -26.43 -18.98
C VAL A 67 14.63 -27.25 -20.23
#